data_AF-A0A3A8RND1-F1
#
_entry.id   AF-A0A3A8RND1-F1
#
_cell.length_a   1.000
_cell.length_b   1.000
_cell.length_c   1.000
_cell.angle_alpha   90.00
_cell.angle_beta   90.00
_cell.angle_gamma   90.00
#
_symmetry.space_group_name_H-M   'P 1'
#
loop_
_entity.id
_entity.type
_entity.pdbx_description
1 polymer ?
#
loop_
_entity_poly.entity_id
_entity_poly.type
_entity_poly.pdbx_seq_one_letter_code
_entity_poly.pdbx_strand_id
1 'polypeptide(L)'
;MLPEQSHSHAAPGPRRGLRATAVLTLLCLPLSVAMPPAVSPPPRLVLWAWERPEDLRFLEGRAVDVAFLLATLDLSDEDEHLVPRRQPLRAPPGTALKATVRLQMLPESSLARIGPERLESLAMSLDALVRRRPDVTALQLDFDARASEYDAYVDLLQRLRARLPPGMPLSITGLASWCVPGSWIARAPVDEVVPQLFRMGPDGPVWRARFARGLPLPCSGSMGLAMDEWQPVPPGVSTLYLFNPRPWTPDAFAHAVAETRP
;
A
#
# COMPACT_ATOMS: atom_id res chain seq x y z
N MET A 1 -80.66 -30.67 -54.86
CA MET A 1 -81.32 -29.75 -55.80
C MET A 1 -80.20 -29.04 -56.56
N LEU A 2 -79.91 -29.47 -57.80
CA LEU A 2 -79.18 -28.68 -58.82
C LEU A 2 -80.02 -27.42 -59.15
N PRO A 3 -79.51 -26.32 -59.79
CA PRO A 3 -78.42 -26.19 -60.78
C PRO A 3 -77.46 -24.98 -60.50
N GLU A 4 -76.26 -24.85 -61.07
CA GLU A 4 -75.86 -24.46 -62.44
C GLU A 4 -76.34 -23.04 -62.87
N GLN A 5 -75.42 -22.05 -62.91
CA GLN A 5 -75.25 -20.92 -63.88
C GLN A 5 -73.92 -20.19 -63.51
N SER A 6 -72.85 -20.10 -64.32
CA SER A 6 -72.63 -19.57 -65.67
C SER A 6 -72.24 -18.06 -65.71
N HIS A 7 -70.95 -17.82 -66.01
CA HIS A 7 -70.30 -16.65 -66.66
C HIS A 7 -70.45 -15.25 -66.05
N SER A 8 -69.53 -14.28 -66.13
CA SER A 8 -68.10 -14.13 -66.48
C SER A 8 -67.85 -12.62 -66.35
N HIS A 9 -66.75 -12.15 -65.75
CA HIS A 9 -65.94 -11.07 -66.34
C HIS A 9 -64.75 -10.64 -65.47
N ALA A 10 -63.67 -10.35 -66.20
CA ALA A 10 -62.53 -9.50 -65.87
C ALA A 10 -61.42 -10.09 -64.97
N ALA A 11 -60.36 -10.56 -65.64
CA ALA A 11 -58.98 -10.51 -65.15
C ALA A 11 -58.20 -9.50 -66.02
N PRO A 12 -56.96 -9.06 -65.70
CA PRO A 12 -56.13 -9.40 -64.54
C PRO A 12 -55.45 -8.18 -63.86
N GLY A 13 -55.45 -8.13 -62.53
CA GLY A 13 -54.49 -7.31 -61.77
C GLY A 13 -53.14 -8.02 -61.66
N PRO A 14 -51.99 -7.35 -61.92
CA PRO A 14 -50.69 -8.01 -61.96
C PRO A 14 -50.27 -8.51 -60.58
N ARG A 15 -50.05 -9.83 -60.49
CA ARG A 15 -49.47 -10.52 -59.35
C ARG A 15 -48.04 -10.01 -59.14
N ARG A 16 -47.81 -9.26 -58.06
CA ARG A 16 -46.46 -8.97 -57.56
C ARG A 16 -45.85 -10.28 -57.06
N GLY A 17 -45.01 -10.87 -57.90
CA GLY A 17 -44.15 -11.99 -57.50
C GLY A 17 -43.22 -11.54 -56.38
N LEU A 18 -43.30 -12.24 -55.25
CA LEU A 18 -42.41 -12.10 -54.12
C LEU A 18 -41.01 -12.55 -54.58
N ARG A 19 -40.13 -11.60 -54.92
CA ARG A 19 -38.70 -11.90 -55.14
C ARG A 19 -38.08 -12.11 -53.76
N ALA A 20 -37.75 -13.36 -53.44
CA ALA A 20 -36.93 -13.70 -52.28
C ALA A 20 -35.52 -13.16 -52.51
N THR A 21 -35.21 -12.02 -51.91
CA THR A 21 -33.85 -11.49 -51.84
C THR A 21 -33.11 -12.24 -50.73
N ALA A 22 -32.22 -13.16 -51.09
CA ALA A 22 -31.29 -13.76 -50.15
C ALA A 22 -30.28 -12.69 -49.72
N VAL A 23 -30.46 -12.14 -48.51
CA VAL A 23 -29.49 -11.28 -47.85
C VAL A 23 -28.40 -12.19 -47.27
N LEU A 24 -27.22 -12.17 -47.91
CA LEU A 24 -26.03 -12.83 -47.39
C LEU A 24 -25.48 -11.98 -46.25
N THR A 25 -25.91 -12.24 -45.02
CA THR A 25 -25.31 -11.67 -43.82
C THR A 25 -23.91 -12.27 -43.65
N LEU A 26 -22.87 -11.53 -44.07
CA LEU A 26 -21.51 -11.79 -43.63
C LEU A 26 -21.47 -11.61 -42.10
N LEU A 27 -21.47 -12.72 -41.36
CA LEU A 27 -21.11 -12.73 -39.94
C LEU A 27 -19.62 -12.39 -39.85
N CYS A 28 -19.29 -11.12 -39.66
CA CYS A 28 -18.02 -10.74 -39.06
C CYS A 28 -18.04 -11.19 -37.61
N LEU A 29 -17.61 -12.42 -37.33
CA LEU A 29 -17.22 -12.79 -35.97
C LEU A 29 -16.06 -11.88 -35.57
N PRO A 30 -16.18 -11.06 -34.50
CA PRO A 30 -15.01 -10.40 -33.96
C PRO A 30 -14.09 -11.51 -33.44
N LEU A 31 -12.92 -11.65 -34.08
CA LEU A 31 -11.78 -12.32 -33.46
C LEU A 31 -11.48 -11.52 -32.20
N SER A 32 -12.04 -11.96 -31.06
CA SER A 32 -11.58 -11.54 -29.73
C SER A 32 -10.14 -12.00 -29.61
N VAL A 33 -9.21 -11.14 -30.02
CA VAL A 33 -7.82 -11.23 -29.61
C VAL A 33 -7.86 -11.11 -28.10
N ALA A 34 -7.74 -12.23 -27.41
CA ALA A 34 -7.52 -12.24 -25.98
C ALA A 34 -6.22 -11.45 -25.75
N MET A 35 -6.35 -10.20 -25.29
CA MET A 35 -5.18 -9.48 -24.80
C MET A 35 -4.56 -10.35 -23.71
N PRO A 36 -3.26 -10.66 -23.79
CA PRO A 36 -2.60 -11.34 -22.68
C PRO A 36 -2.88 -10.53 -21.40
N PRO A 37 -3.13 -11.19 -20.26
CA PRO A 37 -3.35 -10.48 -19.00
C PRO A 37 -2.20 -9.50 -18.80
N ALA A 38 -2.51 -8.23 -18.57
CA ALA A 38 -1.50 -7.21 -18.33
C ALA A 38 -0.67 -7.65 -17.12
N VAL A 39 0.58 -8.04 -17.36
CA VAL A 39 1.53 -8.36 -16.29
C VAL A 39 1.75 -7.05 -15.53
N SER A 40 1.33 -7.02 -14.27
CA SER A 40 1.58 -5.87 -13.42
C SER A 40 3.09 -5.70 -13.28
N PRO A 41 3.62 -4.47 -13.39
CA PRO A 41 5.04 -4.24 -13.18
C PRO A 41 5.42 -4.72 -11.77
N PRO A 42 6.67 -5.18 -11.56
CA PRO A 42 7.13 -5.54 -10.23
C PRO A 42 7.02 -4.33 -9.28
N PRO A 43 6.72 -4.55 -8.00
CA PRO A 43 6.60 -3.46 -7.04
C PRO A 43 7.93 -2.72 -6.87
N ARG A 44 7.86 -1.42 -6.60
CA ARG A 44 9.01 -0.65 -6.12
C ARG A 44 9.44 -1.20 -4.77
N LEU A 45 10.73 -1.43 -4.57
CA LEU A 45 11.25 -1.96 -3.31
C LEU A 45 11.71 -0.85 -2.37
N VAL A 46 11.37 -0.99 -1.09
CA VAL A 46 11.89 -0.17 0.00
C VAL A 46 12.49 -1.08 1.06
N LEU A 47 13.76 -0.90 1.39
CA LEU A 47 14.41 -1.72 2.43
C LEU A 47 14.28 -1.03 3.78
N TRP A 48 13.75 -1.74 4.78
CA TRP A 48 13.84 -1.28 6.15
C TRP A 48 15.25 -1.52 6.72
N ALA A 49 15.88 -0.45 7.20
CA ALA A 49 17.20 -0.44 7.84
C ALA A 49 17.05 -0.08 9.33
N TRP A 50 16.91 -1.11 10.18
CA TRP A 50 16.62 -0.93 11.62
C TRP A 50 17.87 -0.60 12.46
N GLU A 51 17.77 -0.66 13.79
CA GLU A 51 18.86 -0.37 14.76
C GLU A 51 20.00 -1.41 14.71
N ARG A 52 20.78 -1.38 13.62
CA ARG A 52 22.01 -2.17 13.40
C ARG A 52 22.92 -1.50 12.35
N PRO A 53 24.22 -1.82 12.29
CA PRO A 53 25.08 -1.33 11.21
C PRO A 53 24.56 -1.80 9.85
N GLU A 54 24.39 -0.88 8.90
CA GLU A 54 23.94 -1.19 7.54
C GLU A 54 24.90 -0.55 6.53
N ASP A 55 25.54 -1.38 5.69
CA ASP A 55 26.35 -0.94 4.54
C ASP A 55 25.63 -1.30 3.25
N LEU A 56 24.83 -0.35 2.76
CA LEU A 56 23.94 -0.50 1.61
C LEU A 56 24.58 0.01 0.31
N ARG A 57 25.89 0.29 0.29
CA ARG A 57 26.56 0.80 -0.92
C ARG A 57 26.46 -0.13 -2.13
N PHE A 58 26.22 -1.42 -1.91
CA PHE A 58 25.94 -2.39 -2.98
C PHE A 58 24.63 -2.12 -3.75
N LEU A 59 23.79 -1.19 -3.26
CA LEU A 59 22.59 -0.70 -3.95
C LEU A 59 22.88 0.36 -5.01
N GLU A 60 24.15 0.75 -5.23
CA GLU A 60 24.50 1.74 -6.24
C GLU A 60 23.96 1.36 -7.63
N GLY A 61 23.29 2.31 -8.29
CA GLY A 61 22.63 2.11 -9.58
C GLY A 61 21.34 1.29 -9.54
N ARG A 62 20.82 0.91 -8.36
CA ARG A 62 19.57 0.14 -8.22
C ARG A 62 18.40 1.06 -7.90
N ALA A 63 17.22 0.76 -8.49
CA ALA A 63 15.97 1.45 -8.22
C ALA A 63 15.33 0.94 -6.91
N VAL A 64 15.91 1.30 -5.77
CA VAL A 64 15.51 0.87 -4.43
C VAL A 64 15.62 2.04 -3.47
N ASP A 65 14.60 2.21 -2.63
CA ASP A 65 14.61 3.22 -1.58
C ASP A 65 14.93 2.59 -0.22
N VAL A 66 15.30 3.40 0.76
CA VAL A 66 15.63 2.93 2.10
C VAL A 66 14.80 3.67 3.14
N ALA A 67 14.03 2.92 3.93
CA ALA A 67 13.36 3.42 5.13
C ALA A 67 14.21 3.06 6.34
N PHE A 68 14.88 4.03 6.96
CA PHE A 68 15.81 3.76 8.05
C PHE A 68 15.28 4.28 9.38
N LEU A 69 15.54 3.55 10.46
CA LEU A 69 15.25 4.05 11.80
C LEU A 69 16.12 5.28 12.06
N LEU A 70 15.48 6.44 12.19
CA LEU A 70 16.11 7.70 12.59
C LEU A 70 16.21 7.80 14.11
N ALA A 71 15.13 7.45 14.81
CA ALA A 71 15.04 7.47 16.26
C ALA A 71 13.87 6.63 16.78
N THR A 72 13.93 6.27 18.05
CA THR A 72 12.78 5.86 18.85
C THR A 72 12.41 6.98 19.81
N LEU A 73 11.12 7.28 19.94
CA LEU A 73 10.57 8.10 21.00
C LEU A 73 9.88 7.17 22.00
N ASP A 74 10.47 7.04 23.19
CA ASP A 74 9.83 6.37 24.32
C ASP A 74 8.89 7.37 25.00
N LEU A 75 7.60 7.05 25.07
CA LEU A 75 6.53 7.95 25.47
C LEU A 75 5.92 7.49 26.80
N SER A 76 5.81 8.38 27.77
CA SER A 76 4.91 8.24 28.92
C SER A 76 3.67 9.13 28.74
N ASP A 77 2.78 9.15 29.73
CA ASP A 77 1.65 10.07 29.72
C ASP A 77 2.09 11.56 29.83
N GLU A 78 3.26 11.82 30.41
CA GLU A 78 3.74 13.17 30.75
C GLU A 78 4.96 13.61 29.93
N ASP A 79 5.80 12.65 29.53
CA ASP A 79 7.13 12.90 28.97
C ASP A 79 7.42 12.08 27.72
N GLU A 80 8.44 12.51 26.98
CA GLU A 80 9.03 11.77 25.87
C GLU A 80 10.55 11.70 26.05
N HIS A 81 11.13 10.55 25.70
CA HIS A 81 12.58 10.36 25.67
C HIS A 81 13.02 9.99 24.26
N LEU A 82 13.86 10.86 23.67
CA LEU A 82 14.44 10.65 22.35
C LEU A 82 15.66 9.73 22.44
N VAL A 83 15.55 8.57 21.80
CA VAL A 83 16.65 7.64 21.57
C VAL A 83 17.04 7.71 20.09
N PRO A 84 18.06 8.49 19.71
CA PRO A 84 18.50 8.54 18.32
C PRO A 84 19.11 7.20 17.91
N ARG A 85 19.02 6.87 16.61
CA ARG A 85 19.74 5.74 16.02
C ARG A 85 21.23 5.84 16.36
N ARG A 86 21.81 4.77 16.92
CA ARG A 86 23.24 4.72 17.32
C ARG A 86 24.12 3.96 16.34
N GLN A 87 23.52 3.39 15.31
CA GLN A 87 24.17 2.50 14.37
C GLN A 87 24.45 3.18 13.03
N PRO A 88 25.60 2.92 12.38
CA PRO A 88 25.92 3.55 11.11
C PRO A 88 24.98 3.07 10.00
N LEU A 89 24.68 3.98 9.08
CA LEU A 89 23.98 3.71 7.82
C LEU A 89 24.81 4.30 6.68
N ARG A 90 25.26 3.46 5.75
CA ARG A 90 25.95 3.89 4.53
C ARG A 90 25.07 3.56 3.34
N ALA A 91 24.49 4.57 2.70
CA ALA A 91 23.72 4.44 1.47
C ALA A 91 24.47 5.09 0.30
N PRO A 92 24.28 4.61 -0.95
CA PRO A 92 24.76 5.31 -2.14
C PRO A 92 24.20 6.75 -2.20
N PRO A 93 24.98 7.72 -2.72
CA PRO A 93 24.45 9.04 -3.03
C PRO A 93 23.22 8.95 -3.94
N GLY A 94 22.20 9.78 -3.70
CA GLY A 94 20.96 9.81 -4.48
C GLY A 94 19.94 8.72 -4.11
N THR A 95 20.24 7.83 -3.17
CA THR A 95 19.24 6.91 -2.60
C THR A 95 18.14 7.73 -1.90
N ALA A 96 16.86 7.50 -2.23
CA ALA A 96 15.79 8.15 -1.51
C ALA A 96 15.70 7.57 -0.09
N LEU A 97 15.94 8.42 0.90
CA LEU A 97 15.94 8.04 2.31
C LEU A 97 14.63 8.47 2.97
N LYS A 98 13.87 7.51 3.49
CA LYS A 98 12.70 7.72 4.32
C LYS A 98 13.10 7.60 5.78
N ALA A 99 12.93 8.66 6.57
CA ALA A 99 13.18 8.64 8.00
C ALA A 99 12.03 7.92 8.71
N THR A 100 12.32 6.80 9.37
CA THR A 100 11.36 6.11 10.23
C THR A 100 11.59 6.52 11.68
N VAL A 101 10.56 7.03 12.36
CA VAL A 101 10.58 7.29 13.80
C VAL A 101 9.65 6.29 14.47
N ARG A 102 10.19 5.47 15.37
CA ARG A 102 9.38 4.56 16.17
C ARG A 102 8.80 5.28 17.38
N LEU A 103 7.50 5.17 17.59
CA LEU A 103 6.86 5.59 18.82
C LEU A 103 6.67 4.35 19.69
N GLN A 104 7.04 4.43 20.96
CA GLN A 104 6.91 3.33 21.90
C GLN A 104 6.31 3.84 23.20
N MET A 105 5.10 3.39 23.53
CA MET A 105 4.55 3.68 24.86
C MET A 105 5.32 2.87 25.91
N LEU A 106 5.76 3.53 26.97
CA LEU A 106 6.28 2.89 28.16
C LEU A 106 5.18 2.04 28.84
N PRO A 107 5.56 1.02 29.63
CA PRO A 107 4.60 0.22 30.39
C PRO A 107 3.63 1.10 31.18
N GLU A 108 2.38 0.65 31.28
CA GLU A 108 1.28 1.38 31.91
C GLU A 108 0.92 2.73 31.29
N SER A 109 1.61 3.24 30.28
CA SER A 109 1.31 4.51 29.59
C SER A 109 0.34 4.34 28.42
N SER A 110 -0.31 5.41 27.97
CA SER A 110 -1.19 5.39 26.79
C SER A 110 -1.28 6.71 26.06
N LEU A 111 -1.14 6.67 24.73
CA LEU A 111 -1.33 7.84 23.89
C LEU A 111 -2.73 8.46 24.08
N ALA A 112 -3.73 7.63 24.43
CA ALA A 112 -5.09 8.07 24.71
C ALA A 112 -5.24 8.98 25.94
N ARG A 113 -4.24 8.97 26.84
CA ARG A 113 -4.23 9.81 28.05
C ARG A 113 -3.37 11.08 27.89
N ILE A 114 -2.66 11.21 26.76
CA ILE A 114 -1.87 12.39 26.46
C ILE A 114 -2.79 13.53 26.01
N GLY A 115 -2.72 14.66 26.72
CA GLY A 115 -3.52 15.85 26.43
C GLY A 115 -3.09 16.58 25.14
N PRO A 116 -3.94 17.46 24.59
CA PRO A 116 -3.71 18.13 23.30
C PRO A 116 -2.43 18.96 23.25
N GLU A 117 -2.05 19.63 24.34
CA GLU A 117 -0.80 20.41 24.41
C GLU A 117 0.45 19.52 24.28
N ARG A 118 0.41 18.32 24.88
CA ARG A 118 1.49 17.35 24.79
C ARG A 118 1.54 16.69 23.41
N LEU A 119 0.40 16.43 22.77
CA LEU A 119 0.37 15.97 21.38
C LEU A 119 0.94 17.02 20.42
N GLU A 120 0.68 18.32 20.66
CA GLU A 120 1.31 19.40 19.90
C GLU A 120 2.83 19.42 20.10
N SER A 121 3.30 19.28 21.35
CA SER A 121 4.73 19.18 21.65
C SER A 121 5.39 17.97 20.95
N LEU A 122 4.73 16.81 20.95
CA LEU A 122 5.23 15.61 20.27
C LEU A 122 5.29 15.83 18.74
N ALA A 123 4.28 16.46 18.14
CA ALA A 123 4.29 16.84 16.73
C ALA A 123 5.43 17.82 16.41
N MET A 124 5.71 18.78 17.30
CA MET A 124 6.85 19.69 17.20
C MET A 124 8.19 18.96 17.22
N SER A 125 8.36 18.00 18.15
CA SER A 125 9.58 17.20 18.25
C SER A 125 9.80 16.35 16.99
N LEU A 126 8.76 15.71 16.46
CA LEU A 126 8.82 14.92 15.23
C LEU A 126 9.21 15.77 14.00
N ASP A 127 8.61 16.94 13.84
CA ASP A 127 8.98 17.91 12.80
C ASP A 127 10.45 18.35 12.93
N ALA A 128 10.88 18.68 14.14
CA ALA A 128 12.25 19.11 14.41
C ALA A 128 13.29 18.01 14.10
N LEU A 129 12.98 16.74 14.37
CA LEU A 129 13.84 15.60 14.04
C LEU A 129 14.09 15.50 12.53
N VAL A 130 13.02 15.61 11.73
CA VAL A 130 13.11 15.48 10.27
C VAL A 130 13.81 16.68 9.65
N ARG A 131 13.56 17.91 10.15
CA ARG A 131 14.25 19.12 9.64
C ARG A 131 15.77 19.10 9.84
N ARG A 132 16.28 18.35 10.82
CA ARG A 132 17.72 18.14 11.05
C ARG A 132 18.35 17.17 10.06
N ARG A 133 17.56 16.57 9.18
CA ARG A 133 17.96 15.57 8.19
C ARG A 133 17.58 16.03 6.78
N PRO A 134 18.29 17.01 6.19
CA PRO A 134 17.98 17.51 4.85
C PRO A 134 18.17 16.46 3.74
N ASP A 135 18.80 15.33 4.06
CA ASP A 135 19.03 14.18 3.19
C ASP A 135 17.80 13.26 3.04
N VAL A 136 16.76 13.44 3.85
CA VAL A 136 15.57 12.57 3.83
C VAL A 136 14.46 13.16 2.97
N THR A 137 13.75 12.28 2.27
CA THR A 137 12.70 12.62 1.30
C THR A 137 11.28 12.36 1.81
N ALA A 138 11.14 11.66 2.94
CA ALA A 138 9.86 11.33 3.56
C ALA A 138 10.01 11.00 5.06
N LEU A 139 8.91 11.12 5.80
CA LEU A 139 8.76 10.64 7.17
C LEU A 139 7.86 9.41 7.23
N GLN A 140 8.23 8.43 8.04
CA GLN A 140 7.40 7.30 8.44
C GLN A 140 7.30 7.25 9.96
N LEU A 141 6.10 7.14 10.50
CA LEU A 141 5.94 6.76 11.91
C LEU A 141 5.71 5.26 12.02
N ASP A 142 6.41 4.64 12.97
CA ASP A 142 6.20 3.24 13.34
C ASP A 142 5.57 3.18 14.73
N PHE A 143 4.26 2.90 14.79
CA PHE A 143 3.52 2.86 16.05
C PHE A 143 2.39 1.84 16.02
N ASP A 144 2.47 0.83 16.88
CA ASP A 144 1.44 -0.20 17.05
C ASP A 144 0.31 0.31 17.96
N ALA A 145 -0.47 1.27 17.46
CA ALA A 145 -1.55 1.89 18.23
C ALA A 145 -2.60 0.86 18.69
N ARG A 146 -2.94 0.89 19.98
CA ARG A 146 -4.10 0.14 20.51
C ARG A 146 -5.40 0.80 20.08
N ALA A 147 -6.50 0.04 20.13
CA ALA A 147 -7.82 0.57 19.78
C ALA A 147 -8.22 1.82 20.57
N SER A 148 -7.85 1.89 21.86
CA SER A 148 -8.07 3.07 22.70
C SER A 148 -7.27 4.30 22.26
N GLU A 149 -6.21 4.13 21.48
CA GLU A 149 -5.26 5.17 21.10
C GLU A 149 -5.53 5.76 19.70
N TYR A 150 -6.47 5.20 18.94
CA TYR A 150 -6.71 5.62 17.56
C TYR A 150 -7.07 7.09 17.42
N ASP A 151 -7.91 7.64 18.29
CA ASP A 151 -8.29 9.05 18.21
C ASP A 151 -7.12 9.98 18.54
N ALA A 152 -6.35 9.67 19.58
CA ALA A 152 -5.16 10.43 19.94
C ALA A 152 -4.08 10.32 18.86
N TYR A 153 -3.95 9.16 18.21
CA TYR A 153 -3.00 8.98 17.12
C TYR A 153 -3.41 9.77 15.87
N VAL A 154 -4.70 9.80 15.53
CA VAL A 154 -5.22 10.65 14.46
C VAL A 154 -4.99 12.14 14.77
N ASP A 155 -5.22 12.60 15.99
CA ASP A 155 -4.93 13.98 16.39
C ASP A 155 -3.44 14.31 16.26
N LEU A 156 -2.56 13.41 16.74
CA LEU A 156 -1.10 13.57 16.56
C LEU A 156 -0.73 13.68 15.07
N LEU A 157 -1.28 12.81 14.21
CA LEU A 157 -1.00 12.83 12.78
C LEU A 157 -1.51 14.11 12.11
N GLN A 158 -2.66 14.65 12.53
CA GLN A 158 -3.20 15.92 12.03
C GLN A 158 -2.30 17.09 12.41
N ARG A 159 -1.87 17.17 13.67
CA ARG A 159 -0.93 18.18 14.14
C ARG A 159 0.39 18.10 13.39
N LEU A 160 0.96 16.89 13.28
CA LEU A 160 2.21 16.67 12.55
C LEU A 160 2.09 17.07 11.08
N ARG A 161 1.00 16.68 10.40
CA ARG A 161 0.75 17.02 9.00
C ARG A 161 0.63 18.53 8.77
N ALA A 162 0.02 19.27 9.69
CA ALA A 162 -0.06 20.73 9.62
C ALA A 162 1.31 21.42 9.76
N ARG A 163 2.30 20.75 10.34
CA ARG A 163 3.65 21.29 10.58
C ARG A 163 4.67 20.91 9.50
N LEU A 164 4.54 19.72 8.93
CA LEU A 164 5.45 19.23 7.92
C LEU A 164 5.36 20.06 6.64
N PRO A 165 6.49 20.27 5.92
CA PRO A 165 6.44 20.91 4.60
C PRO A 165 5.46 20.20 3.66
N PRO A 166 4.71 20.90 2.79
CA PRO A 166 3.76 20.26 1.88
C PRO A 166 4.36 19.19 0.97
N GLY A 167 5.66 19.31 0.64
CA GLY A 167 6.40 18.34 -0.16
C GLY A 167 7.04 17.20 0.62
N MET A 168 6.74 17.03 1.91
CA MET A 168 7.27 15.96 2.77
C MET A 168 6.21 14.88 2.98
N PRO A 169 6.26 13.75 2.26
CA PRO A 169 5.33 12.64 2.46
C PRO A 169 5.39 12.12 3.89
N LEU A 170 4.22 11.89 4.49
CA LEU A 170 4.07 11.22 5.77
C LEU A 170 3.40 9.87 5.53
N SER A 171 4.09 8.84 6.00
CA SER A 171 3.59 7.47 5.99
C SER A 171 3.51 6.93 7.41
N ILE A 172 2.75 5.86 7.60
CA ILE A 172 2.80 5.08 8.83
C ILE A 172 2.96 3.60 8.51
N THR A 173 3.64 2.85 9.37
CA THR A 173 3.43 1.40 9.43
C THR A 173 2.05 1.14 10.02
N GLY A 174 1.51 -0.05 9.79
CA GLY A 174 0.27 -0.41 10.44
C GLY A 174 0.04 -1.90 10.55
N LEU A 175 -0.88 -2.27 11.43
CA LEU A 175 -1.33 -3.64 11.55
C LEU A 175 -2.19 -4.01 10.33
N ALA A 176 -2.03 -5.23 9.83
CA ALA A 176 -2.89 -5.77 8.78
C ALA A 176 -4.39 -5.65 9.12
N SER A 177 -4.72 -5.69 10.42
CA SER A 177 -6.09 -5.54 10.93
C SER A 177 -6.71 -4.16 10.75
N TRP A 178 -5.90 -3.13 10.49
CA TRP A 178 -6.42 -1.79 10.20
C TRP A 178 -6.93 -1.65 8.77
N CYS A 179 -6.60 -2.59 7.88
CA CYS A 179 -7.05 -2.60 6.50
C CYS A 179 -8.42 -3.27 6.37
N VAL A 180 -9.44 -2.62 6.93
CA VAL A 180 -10.84 -3.04 6.86
C VAL A 180 -11.76 -1.84 6.60
N PRO A 181 -12.87 -2.02 5.86
CA PRO A 181 -13.86 -0.96 5.68
C PRO A 181 -14.35 -0.43 7.05
N GLY A 182 -14.48 0.89 7.16
CA GLY A 182 -14.87 1.56 8.40
C GLY A 182 -13.74 1.70 9.44
N SER A 183 -12.52 1.26 9.12
CA SER A 183 -11.35 1.45 9.99
C SER A 183 -11.01 2.92 10.23
N TRP A 184 -10.47 3.21 11.42
CA TRP A 184 -10.01 4.54 11.84
C TRP A 184 -8.97 5.13 10.89
N ILE A 185 -8.21 4.28 10.20
CA ILE A 185 -7.13 4.69 9.31
C ILE A 185 -7.64 5.56 8.14
N ALA A 186 -8.92 5.46 7.78
CA ALA A 186 -9.55 6.32 6.79
C ALA A 186 -9.59 7.82 7.21
N ARG A 187 -9.39 8.11 8.50
CA ARG A 187 -9.28 9.48 9.05
C ARG A 187 -7.83 9.96 9.18
N ALA A 188 -6.85 9.08 9.00
CA ALA A 188 -5.44 9.42 9.17
C ALA A 188 -4.97 10.31 8.00
N PRO A 189 -4.42 11.51 8.25
CA PRO A 189 -3.97 12.44 7.21
C PRO A 189 -2.56 12.09 6.73
N VAL A 190 -2.41 10.87 6.20
CA VAL A 190 -1.13 10.30 5.76
C VAL A 190 -1.20 9.97 4.27
N ASP A 191 -0.07 10.10 3.59
CA ASP A 191 0.05 9.81 2.16
C ASP A 191 0.12 8.31 1.88
N GLU A 192 0.52 7.52 2.87
CA GLU A 192 0.73 6.09 2.72
C GLU A 192 0.55 5.35 4.06
N VAL A 193 -0.12 4.20 4.00
CA VAL A 193 -0.19 3.23 5.10
C VAL A 193 0.51 1.96 4.64
N VAL A 194 1.45 1.47 5.44
CA VAL A 194 2.24 0.27 5.14
C VAL A 194 1.82 -0.85 6.10
N PRO A 195 0.76 -1.62 5.79
CA PRO A 195 0.41 -2.78 6.59
C PRO A 195 1.57 -3.78 6.62
N GLN A 196 1.91 -4.28 7.81
CA GLN A 196 2.97 -5.27 8.02
C GLN A 196 2.35 -6.66 8.08
N LEU A 197 2.60 -7.48 7.05
CA LEU A 197 2.03 -8.84 6.93
C LEU A 197 2.99 -9.90 7.50
N PHE A 198 3.68 -9.58 8.59
CA PHE A 198 4.61 -10.45 9.31
C PHE A 198 4.42 -10.25 10.81
N ARG A 199 4.83 -11.22 11.64
CA ARG A 199 4.71 -11.14 13.11
C ARG A 199 3.31 -10.81 13.63
N MET A 200 2.28 -11.21 12.90
CA MET A 200 0.87 -10.91 13.21
C MET A 200 0.26 -11.75 14.34
N GLY A 201 1.05 -12.58 15.01
CA GLY A 201 0.56 -13.49 16.06
C GLY A 201 -0.46 -14.52 15.54
N PRO A 202 -1.39 -14.98 16.40
CA PRO A 202 -2.33 -16.05 16.09
C PRO A 202 -3.24 -15.79 14.88
N ASP A 203 -3.60 -14.53 14.63
CA ASP A 203 -4.50 -14.15 13.53
C ASP A 203 -3.79 -14.06 12.16
N GLY A 204 -2.48 -14.32 12.12
CA GLY A 204 -1.68 -14.21 10.90
C GLY A 204 -2.23 -14.96 9.69
N PRO A 205 -2.64 -16.24 9.80
CA PRO A 205 -3.23 -16.97 8.67
C PRO A 205 -4.49 -16.30 8.08
N VAL A 206 -5.34 -15.70 8.93
CA VAL A 206 -6.57 -15.03 8.51
C VAL A 206 -6.25 -13.80 7.65
N TRP A 207 -5.32 -12.97 8.12
CA TRP A 207 -4.89 -11.78 7.38
C TRP A 207 -4.16 -12.15 6.10
N ARG A 208 -3.25 -13.12 6.12
CA ARG A 208 -2.59 -13.61 4.88
C ARG A 208 -3.59 -14.05 3.82
N ALA A 209 -4.58 -14.87 4.21
CA ALA A 209 -5.61 -15.34 3.28
C ALA A 209 -6.47 -14.18 2.73
N ARG A 210 -6.70 -13.12 3.52
CA ARG A 210 -7.41 -11.93 3.08
C ARG A 210 -6.60 -11.14 2.06
N PHE A 211 -5.33 -10.87 2.36
CA PHE A 211 -4.42 -10.12 1.48
C PHE A 211 -4.06 -10.89 0.20
N ALA A 212 -4.03 -12.22 0.23
CA ALA A 212 -3.85 -13.04 -0.97
C ALA A 212 -4.92 -12.79 -2.06
N ARG A 213 -6.09 -12.25 -1.69
CA ARG A 213 -7.15 -11.85 -2.63
C ARG A 213 -7.01 -10.41 -3.15
N GLY A 214 -5.98 -9.68 -2.71
CA GLY A 214 -5.73 -8.28 -3.02
C GLY A 214 -5.67 -7.39 -1.77
N LEU A 215 -5.17 -6.17 -1.94
CA LEU A 215 -5.09 -5.17 -0.86
C LEU A 215 -6.49 -4.73 -0.39
N PRO A 216 -6.86 -4.97 0.89
CA PRO A 216 -8.15 -4.54 1.40
C PRO A 216 -8.20 -3.04 1.66
N LEU A 217 -9.30 -2.40 1.24
CA LEU A 217 -9.58 -1.01 1.59
C LEU A 217 -9.69 -0.82 3.11
N PRO A 218 -9.29 0.35 3.64
CA PRO A 218 -8.82 1.54 2.93
C PRO A 218 -7.32 1.54 2.57
N CYS A 219 -6.58 0.48 2.89
CA CYS A 219 -5.16 0.39 2.53
C CYS A 219 -5.00 0.15 1.03
N SER A 220 -4.00 0.77 0.42
CA SER A 220 -3.75 0.66 -1.02
C SER A 220 -2.28 0.88 -1.37
N GLY A 221 -1.80 0.22 -2.41
CA GLY A 221 -0.47 0.42 -2.98
C GLY A 221 0.69 -0.20 -2.20
N SER A 222 0.71 -0.08 -0.88
CA SER A 222 1.88 -0.43 -0.07
C SER A 222 1.65 -1.62 0.86
N MET A 223 2.73 -2.38 1.11
CA MET A 223 2.73 -3.56 1.96
C MET A 223 4.13 -3.82 2.54
N GLY A 224 4.21 -4.33 3.76
CA GLY A 224 5.43 -4.80 4.41
C GLY A 224 5.51 -6.32 4.52
N LEU A 225 6.65 -6.90 4.12
CA LEU A 225 6.99 -8.32 4.30
C LEU A 225 8.29 -8.48 5.08
N ALA A 226 8.49 -9.66 5.67
CA ALA A 226 9.74 -10.02 6.35
C ALA A 226 10.45 -11.15 5.61
N MET A 227 11.78 -11.03 5.46
CA MET A 227 12.62 -12.01 4.76
C MET A 227 12.64 -13.39 5.45
N ASP A 228 12.40 -13.44 6.76
CA ASP A 228 12.41 -14.66 7.56
C ASP A 228 11.00 -15.25 7.80
N GLU A 229 9.96 -14.60 7.29
CA GLU A 229 8.58 -15.10 7.20
C GLU A 229 8.04 -14.83 5.78
N TRP A 230 8.80 -15.27 4.78
CA TRP A 230 8.49 -14.95 3.39
C TRP A 230 7.13 -15.51 2.96
N GLN A 231 6.45 -14.74 2.10
CA GLN A 231 5.21 -15.13 1.45
C GLN A 231 5.07 -14.42 0.10
N PRO A 232 4.25 -14.95 -0.82
CA PRO A 232 3.99 -14.30 -2.10
C PRO A 232 3.48 -12.87 -1.94
N VAL A 233 3.95 -11.97 -2.80
CA VAL A 233 3.50 -10.57 -2.82
C VAL A 233 2.01 -10.52 -3.17
N PRO A 234 1.16 -9.92 -2.31
CA PRO A 234 -0.26 -9.76 -2.62
C PRO A 234 -0.52 -9.01 -3.95
N PRO A 235 -1.56 -9.39 -4.71
CA PRO A 235 -1.97 -8.64 -5.89
C PRO A 235 -2.31 -7.18 -5.56
N GLY A 236 -1.91 -6.25 -6.45
CA GLY A 236 -2.16 -4.82 -6.30
C GLY A 236 -1.16 -4.06 -5.45
N VAL A 237 -0.12 -4.73 -4.92
CA VAL A 237 1.02 -4.06 -4.26
C VAL A 237 1.89 -3.39 -5.33
N SER A 238 2.01 -2.06 -5.24
CA SER A 238 2.89 -1.24 -6.09
C SER A 238 4.18 -0.82 -5.38
N THR A 239 4.18 -0.81 -4.03
CA THR A 239 5.38 -0.58 -3.21
C THR A 239 5.50 -1.67 -2.15
N LEU A 240 6.64 -2.36 -2.13
CA LEU A 240 6.93 -3.42 -1.19
C LEU A 240 8.05 -3.00 -0.23
N TYR A 241 7.71 -2.93 1.05
CA TYR A 241 8.66 -2.74 2.14
C TYR A 241 9.16 -4.10 2.60
N LEU A 242 10.47 -4.22 2.75
CA LEU A 242 11.11 -5.47 3.15
C LEU A 242 11.85 -5.29 4.47
N PHE A 243 11.47 -6.08 5.45
CA PHE A 243 12.15 -6.22 6.72
C PHE A 243 13.13 -7.39 6.64
N ASN A 244 14.39 -7.15 7.01
CA ASN A 244 15.37 -8.21 7.22
C ASN A 244 15.78 -8.20 8.70
N PRO A 245 15.69 -9.33 9.43
CA PRO A 245 16.15 -9.40 10.82
C PRO A 245 17.69 -9.30 10.93
N ARG A 246 18.41 -9.46 9.82
CA ARG A 246 19.87 -9.30 9.70
C ARG A 246 20.22 -8.06 8.87
N PRO A 247 21.47 -7.56 8.95
CA PRO A 247 21.94 -6.54 8.02
C PRO A 247 21.73 -6.96 6.57
N TRP A 248 21.42 -5.99 5.72
CA TRP A 248 21.26 -6.24 4.29
C TRP A 248 22.60 -6.57 3.65
N THR A 249 22.61 -7.62 2.84
CA THR A 249 23.75 -8.04 2.03
C THR A 249 23.35 -8.10 0.55
N PRO A 250 24.31 -8.09 -0.38
CA PRO A 250 24.04 -8.30 -1.80
C PRO A 250 23.22 -9.57 -2.05
N ASP A 251 23.53 -10.66 -1.35
CA ASP A 251 22.84 -11.95 -1.48
C ASP A 251 21.40 -11.88 -0.96
N ALA A 252 21.18 -11.29 0.22
CA ALA A 252 19.84 -11.14 0.78
C ALA A 252 18.95 -10.26 -0.11
N PHE A 253 19.53 -9.20 -0.68
CA PHE A 253 18.84 -8.35 -1.63
C PHE A 253 18.55 -9.06 -2.95
N ALA A 254 19.52 -9.80 -3.51
CA ALA A 254 19.31 -10.56 -4.73
C ALA A 254 18.22 -11.64 -4.56
N HIS A 255 18.19 -12.30 -3.41
CA HIS A 255 17.12 -13.23 -3.05
C HIS A 255 15.77 -12.52 -2.99
N ALA A 256 15.67 -11.38 -2.31
CA ALA A 256 14.43 -10.60 -2.26
C ALA A 256 13.93 -10.16 -3.66
N VAL A 257 14.84 -9.77 -4.55
CA VAL A 257 14.49 -9.42 -5.94
C VAL A 257 14.02 -10.64 -6.72
N ALA A 258 14.59 -11.82 -6.49
CA ALA A 258 14.15 -13.05 -7.16
C ALA A 258 12.73 -13.43 -6.73
N GLU A 259 12.41 -13.30 -5.44
CA GLU A 259 11.11 -13.65 -4.88
C GLU A 259 9.97 -12.67 -5.21
N THR A 260 10.30 -11.44 -5.66
CA THR A 260 9.31 -10.41 -6.03
C THR A 260 8.98 -10.42 -7.52
N ARG A 261 9.65 -11.26 -8.32
CA ARG A 261 9.32 -11.44 -9.73
C ARG A 261 8.03 -12.27 -9.85
N PRO A 262 7.08 -11.83 -10.69
CA PRO A 262 5.85 -12.58 -10.94
C PRO A 262 6.10 -13.93 -11.63
#